data_AF-A0A7J5DX57-F1
#
_entry.id   AF-A0A7J5DX57-F1
#
_cell.length_a   1.000
_cell.length_b   1.000
_cell.length_c   1.000
_cell.angle_alpha   90.00
_cell.angle_beta   90.00
_cell.angle_gamma   90.00
#
_symmetry.space_group_name_H-M   'P 1'
#
loop_
_entity.id
_entity.type
_entity.pdbx_description
1 polymer ?
#
loop_
_entity_poly.entity_id
_entity_poly.type
_entity_poly.pdbx_seq_one_letter_code
_entity_poly.pdbx_strand_id
1 'polypeptide(L)'
;MATIKAQPDDHTLLVFDGQVLEMFGRNDAHRYHVWQRPRLELVDGKRLRVKLICEIGPFHDFPYDAHRRPELEALAAALADSTYAG
;
A
#
# COMPACT_ATOMS: atom_id res chain seq x y z
N MET A 1 -11.77 -8.06 9.64
CA MET A 1 -11.92 -6.75 8.97
C MET A 1 -12.39 -6.98 7.54
N ALA A 2 -13.00 -5.99 6.89
CA ALA A 2 -13.24 -6.06 5.46
C ALA A 2 -11.92 -5.91 4.70
N THR A 3 -11.73 -6.67 3.62
CA THR A 3 -10.56 -6.52 2.74
C THR A 3 -10.60 -5.14 2.07
N ILE A 4 -9.53 -4.38 2.21
CA ILE A 4 -9.37 -3.06 1.58
C ILE A 4 -8.47 -3.21 0.37
N LYS A 5 -8.87 -2.60 -0.73
CA LYS A 5 -8.14 -2.57 -1.99
C LYS A 5 -7.89 -1.12 -2.37
N ALA A 6 -6.68 -0.83 -2.81
CA ALA A 6 -6.33 0.47 -3.37
C ALA A 6 -5.37 0.27 -4.54
N GLN A 7 -5.51 1.08 -5.57
CA GLN A 7 -4.65 1.05 -6.74
C GLN A 7 -3.92 2.39 -6.85
N PRO A 8 -2.59 2.40 -6.75
CA PRO A 8 -1.83 3.61 -7.04
C PRO A 8 -1.98 4.05 -8.50
N ASP A 9 -1.96 3.09 -9.43
CA ASP A 9 -2.04 3.27 -10.87
C ASP A 9 -2.72 2.05 -11.54
N ASP A 10 -2.78 2.03 -12.88
CA ASP A 10 -3.35 0.92 -13.65
C ASP A 10 -2.57 -0.39 -13.58
N HIS A 11 -1.40 -0.39 -12.95
CA HIS A 11 -0.46 -1.51 -12.97
C HIS A 11 -0.16 -2.05 -11.58
N THR A 12 -0.67 -1.40 -10.54
CA THR A 12 -0.36 -1.73 -9.15
C THR A 12 -1.64 -1.88 -8.38
N LEU A 13 -1.77 -2.98 -7.64
CA LEU A 13 -2.87 -3.23 -6.71
C LEU A 13 -2.31 -3.55 -5.33
N LEU A 14 -2.82 -2.85 -4.34
CA LEU A 14 -2.58 -3.09 -2.92
C LEU A 14 -3.82 -3.71 -2.32
N VAL A 15 -3.66 -4.84 -1.61
CA VAL A 15 -4.74 -5.55 -0.94
C VAL A 15 -4.36 -5.78 0.51
N PHE A 16 -5.20 -5.32 1.43
CA PHE A 16 -5.01 -5.53 2.86
C PHE A 16 -6.22 -6.27 3.44
N ASP A 17 -5.99 -7.43 4.06
CA ASP A 17 -7.05 -8.27 4.63
C ASP A 17 -7.30 -8.01 6.14
N GLY A 18 -6.53 -7.11 6.74
CA GLY A 18 -6.51 -6.84 8.18
C GLY A 18 -5.28 -7.37 8.90
N GLN A 19 -4.47 -8.21 8.25
CA GLN A 19 -3.22 -8.74 8.79
C GLN A 19 -2.06 -8.67 7.79
N VAL A 20 -2.29 -9.01 6.53
CA VAL A 20 -1.26 -9.05 5.49
C VAL A 20 -1.58 -7.99 4.44
N LEU A 21 -0.55 -7.21 4.09
CA LEU A 21 -0.59 -6.36 2.91
C LEU A 21 0.06 -7.10 1.75
N GLU A 22 -0.65 -7.18 0.64
CA GLU A 22 -0.20 -7.76 -0.61
C GLU A 22 -0.07 -6.69 -1.67
N MET A 23 1.04 -6.70 -2.40
CA MET A 23 1.26 -5.83 -3.55
C MET A 23 1.36 -6.69 -4.82
N PHE A 24 0.55 -6.35 -5.81
CA PHE A 24 0.53 -6.95 -7.14
C PHE A 24 0.98 -5.90 -8.16
N GLY A 25 2.01 -6.21 -8.95
CA GLY A 25 2.51 -5.32 -10.00
C GLY A 25 1.96 -5.65 -11.40
N ARG A 26 2.52 -4.96 -12.41
CA ARG A 26 2.06 -4.95 -13.82
C ARG A 26 1.79 -6.33 -14.43
N ASN A 27 2.52 -7.35 -13.99
CA ASN A 27 2.21 -8.74 -14.24
C ASN A 27 2.09 -9.41 -12.86
N ASP A 28 1.03 -10.19 -12.60
CA ASP A 28 0.79 -10.96 -11.37
C ASP A 28 1.97 -11.87 -10.95
N ALA A 29 2.99 -12.01 -11.80
CA ALA A 29 4.27 -12.66 -11.51
C ALA A 29 5.05 -12.03 -10.35
N HIS A 30 4.78 -10.77 -9.98
CA HIS A 30 5.44 -10.09 -8.86
C HIS A 30 4.44 -9.81 -7.73
N ARG A 31 4.02 -10.87 -7.02
CA ARG A 31 3.27 -10.77 -5.77
C ARG A 31 4.25 -10.64 -4.61
N TYR A 32 4.09 -9.58 -3.83
CA TYR A 32 4.90 -9.32 -2.65
C TYR A 32 4.02 -9.28 -1.40
N HIS A 33 4.37 -10.10 -0.41
CA HIS A 33 3.66 -10.18 0.88
C HIS A 33 4.40 -9.44 1.98
N VAL A 34 3.69 -8.58 2.68
CA VAL A 34 4.20 -7.81 3.81
C VAL A 34 3.55 -8.35 5.10
N TRP A 35 4.30 -9.17 5.83
CA TRP A 35 3.93 -9.80 7.11
C TRP A 35 4.52 -9.03 8.30
N GLN A 36 4.40 -7.72 8.28
CA GLN A 36 4.85 -6.78 9.30
C GLN A 36 3.92 -5.57 9.25
N ARG A 37 4.12 -4.57 10.11
CA ARG A 37 3.29 -3.35 10.10
C ARG A 37 3.81 -2.31 9.09
N PRO A 38 3.39 -2.30 7.81
CA PRO A 38 3.83 -1.27 6.91
C PRO A 38 3.13 0.05 7.23
N ARG A 39 3.78 1.13 6.81
CA ARG A 39 3.17 2.45 6.73
C ARG A 39 3.08 2.89 5.29
N LEU A 40 1.92 3.41 4.91
CA LEU A 40 1.70 4.03 3.61
C LEU A 40 1.73 5.55 3.76
N GLU A 41 2.65 6.22 3.07
CA GLU A 41 2.70 7.69 3.02
C GLU A 41 2.37 8.18 1.61
N LEU A 42 1.48 9.16 1.52
CA LEU A 42 1.22 9.93 0.32
C LEU A 42 2.10 11.18 0.35
N VAL A 43 2.96 11.32 -0.64
CA VAL A 43 3.87 12.45 -0.76
C VAL A 43 3.40 13.35 -1.89
N ASP A 44 3.01 14.56 -1.51
CA ASP A 44 2.64 15.62 -2.43
C ASP A 44 3.88 16.45 -2.78
N GLY A 45 4.20 16.52 -4.07
CA GLY A 45 5.36 17.24 -4.58
C GLY A 45 5.23 17.49 -6.08
N LYS A 46 6.37 17.68 -6.77
CA LYS A 46 6.35 17.81 -8.25
C LYS A 46 5.71 16.62 -8.95
N ARG A 47 5.74 15.45 -8.31
CA ARG A 47 5.02 14.23 -8.70
C ARG A 47 4.40 13.63 -7.46
N LEU A 48 3.17 13.15 -7.61
CA LEU A 48 2.45 12.40 -6.59
C LEU A 48 3.10 11.03 -6.43
N ARG A 49 3.43 10.66 -5.19
CA ARG A 49 4.11 9.39 -4.88
C ARG A 49 3.48 8.73 -3.67
N VAL A 50 3.40 7.40 -3.72
CA VAL A 50 3.10 6.55 -2.57
C VAL A 50 4.40 5.91 -2.12
N LYS A 51 4.65 5.97 -0.82
CA LYS A 51 5.75 5.27 -0.17
C LYS A 51 5.19 4.17 0.71
N LEU A 52 5.62 2.94 0.46
CA LEU A 52 5.38 1.80 1.33
C LEU A 52 6.64 1.57 2.17
N ILE A 53 6.53 1.89 3.46
CA ILE A 53 7.60 1.83 4.43
C ILE A 53 7.41 0.57 5.28
N CYS A 54 8.39 -0.31 5.24
CA CYS A 54 8.47 -1.51 6.05
C CYS A 54 9.57 -1.33 7.11
N GLU A 55 9.41 -1.92 8.30
CA GLU A 55 10.47 -1.92 9.32
C GLU A 55 11.69 -2.75 8.88
N ILE A 56 11.42 -3.86 8.19
CA ILE A 56 12.44 -4.78 7.67
C ILE A 56 12.24 -4.96 6.17
N GLY A 57 13.32 -4.80 5.41
CA GLY A 57 13.34 -5.08 3.98
C GLY A 57 13.13 -3.85 3.09
N PRO A 58 12.64 -4.05 1.85
CA PRO A 58 12.64 -3.02 0.82
C PRO A 58 11.62 -1.91 1.10
N PHE A 59 12.07 -0.69 0.84
CA PHE A 59 11.23 0.49 0.71
C PHE A 59 10.71 0.57 -0.74
N HIS A 60 9.39 0.65 -0.92
CA HIS A 60 8.80 0.83 -2.24
C HIS A 60 8.29 2.26 -2.41
N ASP A 61 8.59 2.84 -3.56
CA ASP A 61 8.17 4.20 -3.91
C ASP A 61 7.78 4.23 -5.38
N PHE A 62 6.51 4.56 -5.62
CA PHE A 62 5.89 4.53 -6.93
C PHE A 62 4.92 5.70 -7.10
N PRO A 63 4.66 6.14 -8.35
CA PRO A 63 3.69 7.19 -8.61
C PRO A 63 2.27 6.77 -8.23
N TYR A 64 1.37 7.73 -8.08
CA TYR A 64 -0.07 7.45 -8.02
C TYR A 64 -0.89 8.47 -8.79
N ASP A 65 -2.06 8.05 -9.27
CA ASP A 65 -3.03 8.90 -9.94
C ASP A 65 -3.83 9.73 -8.94
N ALA A 66 -3.92 11.04 -9.15
CA ALA A 66 -4.57 11.96 -8.19
C ALA A 66 -6.01 11.56 -7.81
N HIS A 67 -6.77 11.00 -8.77
CA HIS A 67 -8.16 10.58 -8.55
C HIS A 67 -8.29 9.35 -7.63
N ARG A 68 -7.20 8.62 -7.40
CA ARG A 68 -7.11 7.44 -6.52
C ARG A 68 -6.65 7.77 -5.10
N ARG A 69 -6.43 9.04 -4.80
CA ARG A 69 -6.06 9.48 -3.45
C ARG A 69 -7.00 8.95 -2.35
N PRO A 70 -8.35 9.00 -2.50
CA PRO A 70 -9.25 8.58 -1.41
C PRO A 70 -9.10 7.10 -1.02
N GLU A 71 -8.88 6.20 -1.99
CA GLU A 71 -8.67 4.78 -1.70
C GLU A 71 -7.32 4.52 -1.03
N LEU A 72 -6.28 5.27 -1.41
CA LEU A 72 -4.95 5.19 -0.79
C LEU A 72 -4.98 5.72 0.66
N GLU A 73 -5.73 6.79 0.92
CA GLU A 73 -5.94 7.32 2.27
C GLU A 73 -6.71 6.33 3.16
N ALA A 74 -7.74 5.67 2.62
CA ALA A 74 -8.47 4.62 3.33
C ALA A 74 -7.59 3.43 3.68
N LEU A 75 -6.72 3.00 2.75
CA LEU A 75 -5.74 1.95 3.01
C LEU A 75 -4.72 2.37 4.09
N ALA A 76 -4.19 3.60 4.01
CA ALA A 76 -3.25 4.12 5.00
C ALA A 76 -3.85 4.15 6.41
N ALA A 77 -5.11 4.57 6.54
CA ALA A 77 -5.84 4.55 7.81
C ALA A 77 -5.98 3.12 8.35
N ALA A 78 -6.36 2.17 7.52
CA ALA A 78 -6.51 0.77 7.95
C ALA A 78 -5.19 0.12 8.37
N LEU A 79 -4.08 0.44 7.70
CA LEU A 79 -2.75 0.00 8.10
C LEU A 79 -2.35 0.60 9.46
N ALA A 80 -2.67 1.88 9.70
CA ALA A 80 -2.41 2.53 10.98
C ALA A 80 -3.21 1.90 12.14
N ASP A 81 -4.48 1.54 11.89
CA ASP A 81 -5.37 0.93 12.89
C ASP A 81 -5.11 -0.56 13.13
N SER A 82 -4.45 -1.24 12.19
CA SER A 82 -4.19 -2.67 12.30
C SER A 82 -3.25 -2.98 13.48
N THR A 83 -3.66 -3.97 14.27
CA THR A 83 -2.89 -4.49 15.39
C THR A 83 -2.12 -5.70 14.89
N TYR A 84 -0.82 -5.53 14.67
CA TYR A 84 0.07 -6.66 14.37
C TYR A 84 0.36 -7.41 15.66
N ALA A 85 0.03 -8.70 15.71
CA ALA A 85 0.53 -9.59 16.75
C ALA A 85 2.03 -9.79 16.48
N GLY A 86 2.87 -9.10 17.25
CA GLY A 86 4.32 -9.30 17.24
C GLY A 86 4.71 -10.69 17.72
#